data_AF-A0A9D1J602-F1
#
_entry.id   AF-A0A9D1J602-F1
#
_cell.length_a   1.000
_cell.length_b   1.000
_cell.length_c   1.000
_cell.angle_alpha   90.00
_cell.angle_beta   90.00
_cell.angle_gamma   90.00
#
_symmetry.space_group_name_H-M   'P 1'
#
loop_
_entity.id
_entity.type
_entity.pdbx_description
1 polymer ?
#
loop_
_entity_poly.entity_id
_entity_poly.type
_entity_poly.pdbx_seq_one_letter_code
_entity_poly.pdbx_strand_id
1 'polypeptide(L)'
;ICMLLAWAVYGLSPHGGIWTVYLFSLLFIFALSGFGLIVSNYSDTMQQAMFVMFFFILVFMLMSGLLTPISSMPRWAQVITWLNPPRYFIEMMRGVYLQGCSLADLGHQFLALLGFDIFFGTWAVMSYRKTR
;
A
#
# COMPACT_ATOMS: atom_id res chain seq x y z
N ILE A 1 11.60 12.83 5.02
CA ILE A 1 11.61 14.11 4.25
C ILE A 1 10.19 14.69 4.12
N CYS A 2 9.21 13.96 3.58
CA CYS A 2 7.84 14.46 3.41
C CYS A 2 7.19 14.95 4.71
N MET A 3 7.45 14.31 5.85
CA MET A 3 6.93 14.76 7.15
C MET A 3 7.56 16.07 7.65
N LEU A 4 8.85 16.27 7.39
CA LEU A 4 9.54 17.53 7.72
C LEU A 4 9.00 18.68 6.87
N LEU A 5 8.73 18.40 5.58
CA LEU A 5 8.06 19.36 4.69
C LEU A 5 6.62 19.64 5.13
N ALA A 6 5.84 18.62 5.51
CA ALA A 6 4.47 18.80 6.00
C ALA A 6 4.44 19.64 7.28
N TRP A 7 5.38 19.43 8.19
CA TRP A 7 5.53 20.25 9.38
C TRP A 7 5.96 21.69 9.05
N ALA A 8 6.97 21.86 8.19
CA ALA A 8 7.51 23.18 7.84
C ALA A 8 6.53 24.05 7.03
N VAL A 9 5.72 23.45 6.16
CA VAL A 9 4.79 24.16 5.27
C VAL A 9 3.39 24.29 5.86
N TYR A 10 2.89 23.24 6.53
CA TYR A 10 1.51 23.18 7.01
C TYR A 10 1.37 23.15 8.54
N GLY A 11 2.47 23.07 9.30
CA GLY A 11 2.43 22.94 10.76
C GLY A 11 1.83 21.63 11.27
N LEU A 12 1.55 20.68 10.36
CA LEU A 12 0.90 19.41 10.68
C LEU A 12 1.91 18.42 11.24
N SER A 13 1.76 18.09 12.53
CA SER A 13 2.50 17.02 13.18
C SER A 13 1.62 15.77 13.28
N PRO A 14 2.12 14.56 12.94
CA PRO A 14 1.41 13.32 13.21
C PRO A 14 1.27 13.11 14.74
N HIS A 15 0.10 13.41 15.29
CA HIS A 15 -0.19 13.24 16.71
C HIS A 15 -0.10 11.76 17.16
N GLY A 16 -0.38 10.81 16.26
CA GLY A 16 -0.29 9.36 16.48
C GLY A 16 1.13 8.78 16.59
N GLY A 17 2.15 9.64 16.56
CA GLY A 17 3.56 9.26 16.64
C GLY A 17 4.20 9.04 15.26
N ILE A 18 5.35 9.68 15.05
CA ILE A 18 6.12 9.58 13.80
C ILE A 18 6.47 8.13 13.43
N TRP A 19 6.69 7.28 14.43
CA TRP A 19 7.05 5.87 14.29
C TRP A 19 5.96 5.04 13.61
N THR A 20 4.69 5.32 13.89
CA THR A 20 3.54 4.67 13.25
C THR A 20 3.61 4.83 11.74
N VAL A 21 3.89 6.05 11.26
CA VAL A 21 3.94 6.31 9.83
C VAL A 21 5.12 5.60 9.15
N TYR A 22 6.29 5.63 9.78
CA TYR A 22 7.45 4.92 9.24
C TYR A 22 7.24 3.40 9.19
N LEU A 23 6.66 2.80 10.22
CA LEU A 23 6.42 1.37 10.27
C LEU A 23 5.48 0.91 9.16
N PHE A 24 4.34 1.58 9.01
CA PHE A 24 3.39 1.28 7.92
C PHE A 24 3.97 1.58 6.54
N SER A 25 4.79 2.62 6.40
CA SER A 25 5.47 2.91 5.13
C SER A 25 6.44 1.79 4.74
N LEU A 26 7.17 1.23 5.72
CA LEU A 26 8.03 0.08 5.49
C LEU A 26 7.22 -1.13 5.01
N LEU A 27 6.16 -1.50 5.72
CA LEU A 27 5.27 -2.60 5.32
C LEU A 27 4.70 -2.39 3.91
N PHE A 28 4.24 -1.17 3.62
CA PHE A 28 3.72 -0.83 2.30
C PHE A 28 4.77 -1.00 1.18
N ILE A 29 6.01 -0.58 1.42
CA ILE A 29 7.11 -0.75 0.46
C ILE A 29 7.41 -2.24 0.25
N PHE A 30 7.42 -3.05 1.31
CA PHE A 30 7.61 -4.49 1.20
C PHE A 30 6.51 -5.14 0.36
N ALA A 31 5.24 -4.80 0.63
CA ALA A 31 4.09 -5.37 -0.07
C ALA A 31 4.13 -5.05 -1.57
N LEU A 32 4.37 -3.78 -1.92
CA LEU A 32 4.47 -3.36 -3.32
C LEU A 32 5.70 -3.94 -4.02
N SER A 33 6.82 -4.07 -3.32
CA SER A 33 8.03 -4.69 -3.89
C SER A 33 7.82 -6.18 -4.15
N GLY A 34 7.19 -6.89 -3.21
CA GLY A 34 6.81 -8.30 -3.39
C GLY A 34 5.87 -8.49 -4.59
N PHE A 35 4.85 -7.62 -4.71
CA PHE A 35 3.98 -7.61 -5.88
C PHE A 35 4.74 -7.35 -7.20
N GLY A 36 5.63 -6.35 -7.23
CA GLY A 36 6.44 -6.04 -8.40
C GLY A 36 7.36 -7.19 -8.81
N LEU A 37 7.94 -7.88 -7.84
CA LEU A 37 8.76 -9.08 -8.08
C LEU A 37 7.94 -10.23 -8.69
N ILE A 38 6.71 -10.46 -8.19
CA ILE A 38 5.81 -11.47 -8.76
C ILE A 38 5.54 -11.16 -10.24
N VAL A 39 5.16 -9.93 -10.55
CA VAL A 39 4.88 -9.51 -11.94
C VAL A 39 6.12 -9.68 -12.82
N SER A 40 7.29 -9.30 -12.31
CA SER A 40 8.56 -9.46 -13.02
C SER A 40 8.91 -10.92 -13.27
N ASN A 41 8.69 -11.82 -12.30
CA ASN A 41 9.01 -13.25 -12.42
C ASN A 41 8.11 -13.99 -13.42
N TYR A 42 6.87 -13.52 -13.61
CA TYR A 42 5.93 -14.09 -14.59
C TYR A 42 6.00 -13.45 -15.98
N SER A 43 6.83 -12.42 -16.17
CA SER A 43 6.97 -11.73 -17.45
C SER A 43 8.19 -12.23 -18.20
N ASP A 44 8.03 -12.58 -19.48
CA ASP A 44 9.13 -13.09 -20.30
C ASP A 44 10.08 -11.97 -20.76
N THR A 45 9.58 -10.72 -20.83
CA THR A 45 10.36 -9.55 -21.25
C THR A 45 10.21 -8.37 -20.30
N MET A 46 11.26 -7.54 -20.23
CA MET A 46 11.26 -6.31 -19.42
C MET A 46 10.15 -5.34 -19.85
N GLN A 47 9.91 -5.19 -21.16
CA GLN A 47 8.86 -4.32 -21.68
C GLN A 47 7.46 -4.81 -21.30
N GLN A 48 7.20 -6.12 -21.36
CA GLN A 48 5.94 -6.70 -20.90
C GLN A 48 5.72 -6.43 -19.41
N ALA A 49 6.73 -6.65 -18.56
CA ALA A 49 6.64 -6.37 -17.13
C ALA A 49 6.29 -4.90 -16.86
N MET A 50 6.88 -3.96 -17.60
CA MET A 50 6.58 -2.53 -17.46
C MET A 50 5.12 -2.19 -17.80
N PHE A 51 4.57 -2.72 -18.89
CA PHE A 51 3.17 -2.48 -19.25
C PHE A 51 2.19 -3.08 -18.24
N VAL A 52 2.47 -4.30 -17.78
CA VAL A 52 1.64 -4.96 -16.75
C VAL A 52 1.68 -4.19 -15.44
N MET A 53 2.87 -3.79 -14.98
CA MET A 53 3.02 -2.95 -13.78
C MET A 53 2.32 -1.61 -13.93
N PHE A 54 2.43 -0.96 -15.09
CA PHE A 54 1.75 0.31 -15.35
C PHE A 54 0.23 0.18 -15.24
N PHE A 55 -0.35 -0.88 -15.82
CA PHE A 55 -1.77 -1.17 -15.70
C PHE A 55 -2.20 -1.33 -14.23
N PHE A 56 -1.48 -2.15 -13.44
CA PHE A 56 -1.79 -2.34 -12.03
C PHE A 56 -1.61 -1.08 -11.20
N ILE A 57 -0.57 -0.29 -11.43
CA ILE A 57 -0.37 0.99 -10.73
C ILE A 57 -1.55 1.92 -10.99
N LEU A 58 -2.00 2.04 -12.25
CA LEU A 58 -3.12 2.90 -12.61
C LEU A 58 -4.42 2.44 -11.94
N VAL A 59 -4.74 1.14 -12.02
CA VAL A 59 -5.92 0.57 -11.36
C VAL A 59 -5.85 0.76 -9.85
N PHE A 60 -4.69 0.46 -9.24
CA PHE A 60 -4.53 0.57 -7.81
C PHE A 60 -4.63 2.01 -7.33
N MET A 61 -4.06 2.97 -8.05
CA MET A 61 -4.13 4.39 -7.70
C MET A 61 -5.58 4.89 -7.74
N LEU A 62 -6.34 4.55 -8.78
CA LEU A 62 -7.75 4.95 -8.91
C LEU A 62 -8.63 4.34 -7.81
N MET A 63 -8.39 3.07 -7.48
CA MET A 63 -9.18 2.30 -6.51
C MET A 63 -8.71 2.49 -5.06
N SER A 64 -7.55 3.08 -4.83
CA SER A 64 -6.94 3.25 -3.50
C SER A 64 -7.77 4.11 -2.53
N GLY A 65 -8.73 4.88 -3.06
CA GLY A 65 -9.50 5.83 -2.26
C GLY A 65 -8.83 7.19 -2.10
N LEU A 66 -7.69 7.45 -2.78
CA LEU A 66 -6.98 8.73 -2.75
C LEU A 66 -7.82 9.87 -3.34
N LEU A 67 -8.30 9.68 -4.58
CA LEU A 67 -8.99 10.69 -5.37
C LEU A 67 -10.49 10.71 -5.10
N THR A 68 -11.11 9.53 -4.94
CA THR A 68 -12.53 9.38 -4.63
C THR A 68 -12.70 8.58 -3.34
N PRO A 69 -13.58 9.00 -2.41
CA PRO A 69 -13.82 8.25 -1.19
C PRO A 69 -14.45 6.89 -1.53
N ILE A 70 -13.96 5.83 -0.88
CA ILE A 70 -14.37 4.44 -1.13
C ILE A 70 -15.86 4.23 -0.83
N SER A 71 -16.42 5.00 0.12
CA SER A 71 -17.85 4.96 0.47
C SER A 71 -18.77 5.36 -0.68
N SER A 72 -18.30 6.15 -1.64
CA SER A 72 -19.08 6.59 -2.80
C SER A 72 -19.04 5.58 -3.95
N MET A 73 -18.23 4.53 -3.87
CA MET A 73 -18.13 3.50 -4.90
C MET A 73 -19.28 2.49 -4.80
N PRO A 74 -19.75 1.90 -5.91
CA PRO A 74 -20.74 0.82 -5.87
C PRO A 74 -20.21 -0.40 -5.09
N ARG A 75 -21.11 -1.20 -4.50
CA ARG A 75 -20.75 -2.30 -3.58
C ARG A 75 -19.75 -3.30 -4.17
N TRP A 76 -19.86 -3.62 -5.46
CA TRP A 76 -18.93 -4.54 -6.12
C TRP A 76 -17.49 -3.99 -6.15
N ALA A 77 -17.33 -2.69 -6.38
CA ALA A 77 -16.05 -2.02 -6.41
C ALA A 77 -15.44 -1.97 -5.00
N GLN A 78 -16.25 -1.72 -3.97
CA GLN A 78 -15.79 -1.72 -2.58
C GLN A 78 -15.18 -3.06 -2.18
N VAL A 79 -15.75 -4.19 -2.61
CA VAL A 79 -15.19 -5.52 -2.33
C VAL A 79 -13.83 -5.70 -2.99
N ILE A 80 -13.68 -5.26 -4.25
CA ILE A 80 -12.39 -5.36 -4.98
C ILE A 80 -11.30 -4.53 -4.27
N THR A 81 -11.66 -3.37 -3.71
CA THR A 81 -10.68 -2.54 -3.00
C THR A 81 -10.13 -3.20 -1.73
N TRP A 82 -10.77 -4.23 -1.17
CA TRP A 82 -10.20 -4.98 -0.03
C TRP A 82 -8.92 -5.73 -0.40
N LEU A 83 -8.76 -6.10 -1.67
CA LEU A 83 -7.55 -6.74 -2.20
C LEU A 83 -6.45 -5.74 -2.56
N ASN A 84 -6.67 -4.43 -2.36
CA ASN A 84 -5.78 -3.37 -2.77
C ASN A 84 -4.91 -2.89 -1.59
N PRO A 85 -3.60 -3.16 -1.56
CA PRO A 85 -2.74 -2.71 -0.45
C PRO A 85 -2.69 -1.18 -0.27
N PRO A 86 -2.62 -0.35 -1.35
CA PRO A 86 -2.67 1.10 -1.23
C PRO A 86 -3.86 1.68 -0.47
N ARG A 87 -5.02 1.01 -0.47
CA ARG A 87 -6.18 1.41 0.34
C ARG A 87 -5.83 1.56 1.82
N TYR A 88 -5.20 0.55 2.41
CA TYR A 88 -4.92 0.51 3.84
C TYR A 88 -3.89 1.57 4.24
N PHE A 89 -2.94 1.88 3.35
CA PHE A 89 -1.97 2.94 3.56
C PHE A 89 -2.63 4.33 3.59
N ILE A 90 -3.55 4.61 2.67
CA ILE A 90 -4.26 5.91 2.62
C ILE A 90 -5.20 6.07 3.81
N GLU A 91 -5.89 5.00 4.19
CA GLU A 91 -6.79 5.01 5.35
C GLU A 91 -6.01 5.27 6.65
N MET A 92 -4.84 4.63 6.81
CA MET A 92 -3.91 4.94 7.91
C MET A 92 -3.49 6.40 7.89
N MET A 93 -3.00 6.90 6.74
CA MET A 93 -2.50 8.28 6.62
C MET A 93 -3.58 9.29 7.01
N ARG A 94 -4.84 9.05 6.61
CA ARG A 94 -5.98 9.87 7.04
C ARG A 94 -6.21 9.77 8.56
N GLY A 95 -6.19 8.57 9.14
CA GLY A 95 -6.37 8.38 10.58
C GLY A 95 -5.31 9.10 11.42
N VAL A 96 -4.04 8.97 11.06
CA VAL A 96 -2.93 9.59 11.81
C VAL A 96 -2.95 11.12 11.72
N TYR A 97 -3.25 11.67 10.53
CA TYR A 97 -3.22 13.12 10.34
C TYR A 97 -4.52 13.83 10.75
N LEU A 98 -5.69 13.22 10.59
CA LEU A 98 -6.99 13.85 10.88
C LEU A 98 -7.54 13.52 12.27
N GLN A 99 -7.29 12.30 12.78
CA GLN A 99 -7.87 11.82 14.04
C GLN A 99 -6.83 11.68 15.16
N GLY A 100 -5.53 11.78 14.83
CA GLY A 100 -4.45 11.59 15.80
C GLY A 100 -4.36 10.17 16.34
N CYS A 101 -4.95 9.20 15.64
CA CYS A 101 -4.96 7.79 16.03
C CYS A 101 -3.55 7.23 16.23
N SER A 102 -3.37 6.47 17.31
CA SER A 102 -2.12 5.79 17.62
C SER A 102 -2.03 4.44 16.90
N LEU A 103 -0.88 3.76 16.99
CA LEU A 103 -0.68 2.42 16.43
C LEU A 103 -1.75 1.41 16.91
N ALA A 104 -2.24 1.56 18.14
CA ALA A 104 -3.24 0.67 18.74
C ALA A 104 -4.61 0.76 18.05
N ASP A 105 -4.98 1.96 17.60
CA ASP A 105 -6.27 2.21 16.93
C ASP A 105 -6.26 1.72 15.47
N LEU A 106 -5.06 1.59 14.90
CA LEU A 106 -4.81 1.22 13.50
C LEU A 106 -4.46 -0.26 13.32
N GLY A 107 -4.76 -1.09 14.33
CA GLY A 107 -4.40 -2.51 14.33
C GLY A 107 -4.97 -3.29 13.13
N HIS A 108 -6.16 -2.93 12.65
CA HIS A 108 -6.76 -3.61 11.50
C HIS A 108 -5.99 -3.34 10.20
N GLN A 109 -5.61 -2.08 9.92
CA GLN A 109 -4.81 -1.75 8.73
C GLN A 109 -3.41 -2.37 8.82
N PHE A 110 -2.83 -2.42 10.02
CA PHE A 110 -1.53 -3.04 10.26
C PHE A 110 -1.55 -4.53 9.95
N LEU A 111 -2.52 -5.27 10.49
CA LEU A 111 -2.68 -6.70 10.24
C LEU A 111 -2.99 -7.01 8.77
N ALA A 112 -3.80 -6.17 8.11
CA ALA A 112 -4.07 -6.32 6.69
C ALA A 112 -2.80 -6.19 5.85
N LEU A 113 -1.99 -5.14 6.07
CA LEU A 113 -0.72 -4.95 5.36
C LEU A 113 0.28 -6.08 5.64
N LEU A 114 0.41 -6.51 6.89
CA LEU A 114 1.23 -7.69 7.24
C LEU A 114 0.76 -8.96 6.52
N GLY A 115 -0.56 -9.15 6.39
CA GLY A 115 -1.12 -10.26 5.62
C GLY A 115 -0.71 -10.20 4.16
N PHE A 116 -0.74 -9.02 3.54
CA PHE A 116 -0.24 -8.82 2.18
C PHE A 116 1.26 -9.05 2.06
N ASP A 117 2.06 -8.60 3.01
CA ASP A 117 3.51 -8.83 3.03
C ASP A 117 3.86 -10.31 3.07
N ILE A 118 3.22 -11.08 3.96
CA ILE A 118 3.44 -12.53 4.05
C ILE A 118 2.97 -13.20 2.76
N PHE A 119 1.82 -12.80 2.22
CA PHE A 119 1.27 -13.39 1.01
C PHE A 119 2.15 -13.12 -0.22
N PHE A 120 2.44 -11.84 -0.51
CA PHE A 120 3.27 -11.46 -1.65
C PHE A 120 4.72 -11.88 -1.47
N GLY A 121 5.27 -11.80 -0.25
CA GLY A 121 6.62 -12.28 0.03
C GLY A 121 6.75 -13.78 -0.21
N THR A 122 5.82 -14.58 0.31
CA THR A 122 5.82 -16.04 0.10
C THR A 122 5.64 -16.39 -1.37
N TRP A 123 4.71 -15.74 -2.07
CA TRP A 123 4.48 -15.99 -3.48
C TRP A 123 5.67 -15.52 -4.33
N ALA A 124 6.30 -14.39 -4.02
CA ALA A 124 7.50 -13.93 -4.70
C ALA A 124 8.64 -14.97 -4.59
N VAL A 125 8.85 -15.54 -3.39
CA VAL A 125 9.86 -16.58 -3.15
C VAL A 125 9.52 -17.87 -3.88
N MET A 126 8.26 -18.31 -3.87
CA MET A 126 7.83 -19.51 -4.61
C MET A 126 7.89 -19.33 -6.13
N SER A 127 7.56 -18.14 -6.61
CA SER A 127 7.62 -17.77 -8.03
C SER A 127 9.07 -17.56 -8.50
N TYR A 128 10.01 -17.42 -7.57
CA TYR A 128 11.44 -17.37 -7.84
C TYR A 128 11.92 -18.74 -8.37
N ARG A 129 11.63 -19.00 -9.65
CA ARG A 129 12.18 -20.13 -10.36
C ARG A 129 13.67 -19.89 -10.47
N LYS A 130 14.43 -20.71 -9.76
CA LYS A 130 15.87 -20.88 -9.92
C LYS A 130 16.14 -21.17 -11.40
N THR A 131 16.45 -20.13 -12.17
CA THR A 131 16.87 -20.25 -13.56
C THR A 131 18.05 -21.20 -13.57
N ARG A 132 17.81 -22.38 -14.16
CA ARG A 132 18.84 -23.37 -14.47
C ARG A 132 19.50 -22.98 -15.78
#